data_AF-A0A832H354-F1
#
_entry.id   AF-A0A832H354-F1
#
_cell.length_a   1.000
_cell.length_b   1.000
_cell.length_c   1.000
_cell.angle_alpha   90.00
_cell.angle_beta   90.00
_cell.angle_gamma   90.00
#
_symmetry.space_group_name_H-M   'P 1'
#
loop_
_entity.id
_entity.type
_entity.pdbx_description
1 polymer ?
#
loop_
_entity_poly.entity_id
_entity_poly.type
_entity_poly.pdbx_seq_one_letter_code
_entity_poly.pdbx_strand_id
1 'polypeptide(L)'
;MTSLVTSDADTWAPFVQSIEAELDAHRDRALLEDASEQAFAASATTCQPWSRERVIEWLSFQTYYEYQAILFISQWLQSTPELDALVLLCQQIEDEGNHFHWLNQHLEQMGAKLADWQPLPEIVDWVETYYGNLPDTISRLAAHNLAGESGACRSFASIAPYLPEDLQKTMRRIMPDEQFHLRLGRRILSKYCVTDEQKARARQCALEVSHLETRAIQAFNRKLAAIAR
;
A
#
# COMPACT_ATOMS: atom_id res chain seq x y z
N MET A 1 -16.99 -30.97 -26.64
CA MET A 1 -15.68 -30.31 -26.80
C MET A 1 -15.25 -29.85 -25.42
N THR A 2 -14.23 -30.51 -24.89
CA THR A 2 -13.78 -30.39 -23.50
C THR A 2 -13.00 -29.08 -23.31
N SER A 3 -13.33 -28.40 -22.21
CA SER A 3 -12.66 -27.29 -21.52
C SER A 3 -11.25 -26.89 -21.99
N LEU A 4 -11.07 -25.59 -22.25
CA LEU A 4 -9.81 -24.88 -22.04
C LEU A 4 -10.09 -23.67 -21.13
N VAL A 5 -10.38 -23.95 -19.86
CA VAL A 5 -10.01 -23.04 -18.77
C VAL A 5 -8.64 -23.52 -18.30
N THR A 6 -7.58 -22.95 -18.87
CA THR A 6 -6.29 -22.92 -18.17
C THR A 6 -6.28 -21.60 -17.42
N SER A 7 -6.46 -21.67 -16.09
CA SER A 7 -6.08 -20.57 -15.22
C SER A 7 -4.60 -20.32 -15.46
N ASP A 8 -4.24 -19.14 -15.96
CA ASP A 8 -2.90 -18.60 -15.72
C ASP A 8 -2.81 -18.45 -14.21
N ALA A 9 -2.31 -19.48 -13.52
CA ALA A 9 -1.79 -19.27 -12.20
C ALA A 9 -0.69 -18.23 -12.39
N ASP A 10 -0.83 -17.06 -11.78
CA ASP A 10 0.19 -16.03 -11.79
C ASP A 10 1.49 -16.66 -11.26
N THR A 11 2.36 -17.17 -12.15
CA THR A 11 3.63 -17.76 -11.75
C THR A 11 4.70 -16.69 -11.87
N TRP A 12 5.12 -16.15 -10.73
CA TRP A 12 6.27 -15.26 -10.63
C TRP A 12 7.49 -15.99 -10.05
N ALA A 13 8.67 -15.38 -10.14
CA ALA A 13 9.92 -16.02 -9.79
C ALA A 13 9.94 -16.50 -8.32
N PRO A 14 10.52 -17.68 -8.01
CA PRO A 14 10.54 -18.22 -6.65
C PRO A 14 11.14 -17.27 -5.60
N PHE A 15 12.09 -16.41 -5.97
CA PHE A 15 12.66 -15.44 -5.04
C PHE A 15 11.67 -14.32 -4.67
N VAL A 16 10.79 -13.90 -5.59
CA VAL A 16 9.75 -12.90 -5.31
C VAL A 16 8.72 -13.52 -4.37
N GLN A 17 8.32 -14.78 -4.62
CA GLN A 17 7.46 -15.55 -3.71
C GLN A 17 8.06 -15.64 -2.30
N SER A 18 9.37 -15.85 -2.19
CA SER A 18 10.01 -15.93 -0.86
C SER A 18 9.95 -14.60 -0.11
N ILE A 19 10.14 -13.47 -0.82
CA ILE A 19 10.04 -12.14 -0.20
C ILE A 19 8.60 -11.89 0.29
N GLU A 20 7.59 -12.22 -0.51
CA GLU A 20 6.18 -12.08 -0.08
C GLU A 20 5.86 -12.94 1.14
N ALA A 21 6.34 -14.19 1.17
CA ALA A 21 6.17 -15.04 2.34
C ALA A 21 6.83 -14.45 3.60
N GLU A 22 7.98 -13.80 3.47
CA GLU A 22 8.66 -13.11 4.58
C GLU A 22 7.88 -11.88 5.03
N LEU A 23 7.31 -11.10 4.09
CA LEU A 23 6.46 -9.95 4.38
C LEU A 23 5.17 -10.35 5.11
N ASP A 24 4.52 -11.42 4.66
CA ASP A 24 3.32 -11.95 5.31
C ASP A 24 3.63 -12.44 6.73
N ALA A 25 4.72 -13.19 6.90
CA ALA A 25 5.18 -13.62 8.23
C ALA A 25 5.53 -12.44 9.14
N HIS A 26 6.10 -11.35 8.61
CA HIS A 26 6.36 -10.12 9.37
C HIS A 26 5.06 -9.47 9.84
N ARG A 27 4.10 -9.28 8.95
CA ARG A 27 2.80 -8.68 9.27
C ARG A 27 2.00 -9.51 10.26
N ASP A 28 2.02 -10.83 10.13
CA ASP A 28 1.33 -11.73 11.05
C ASP A 28 1.91 -11.62 12.47
N ARG A 29 3.24 -11.47 12.60
CA ARG A 29 3.86 -11.20 13.90
C ARG A 29 3.48 -9.82 14.46
N ALA A 30 3.56 -8.78 13.64
CA ALA A 30 3.20 -7.42 14.06
C ALA A 30 1.75 -7.34 14.55
N LEU A 31 0.82 -8.03 13.88
CA LEU A 31 -0.57 -8.10 14.30
C LEU A 31 -0.76 -8.77 15.67
N LEU A 32 0.00 -9.84 15.95
CA LEU A 32 -0.05 -10.53 17.24
C LEU A 32 0.51 -9.68 18.38
N GLU A 33 1.53 -8.88 18.12
CA GLU A 33 2.17 -8.00 19.12
C GLU A 33 1.26 -6.82 19.51
N ASP A 34 0.44 -6.31 18.58
CA ASP A 34 -0.41 -5.12 18.78
C ASP A 34 -1.90 -5.42 19.02
N ALA A 35 -2.29 -6.67 19.27
CA ALA A 35 -3.69 -7.12 19.28
C ALA A 35 -4.64 -6.37 20.26
N SER A 36 -4.15 -5.53 21.17
CA SER A 36 -4.98 -4.83 22.15
C SER A 36 -5.57 -3.48 21.68
N GLU A 37 -5.11 -2.85 20.58
CA GLU A 37 -5.54 -1.47 20.23
C GLU A 37 -5.63 -1.16 18.71
N GLN A 38 -6.14 -2.06 17.87
CA GLN A 38 -6.02 -1.90 16.42
C GLN A 38 -7.26 -1.32 15.69
N ALA A 39 -7.00 -0.43 14.71
CA ALA A 39 -7.92 -0.15 13.61
C ALA A 39 -7.97 -1.26 12.55
N PHE A 40 -7.06 -2.22 12.62
CA PHE A 40 -6.88 -3.28 11.62
C PHE A 40 -7.18 -4.70 12.17
N ALA A 41 -7.82 -4.80 13.35
CA ALA A 41 -8.18 -6.08 13.94
C ALA A 41 -9.39 -6.72 13.23
N ALA A 42 -9.21 -7.95 12.75
CA ALA A 42 -10.29 -8.77 12.26
C ALA A 42 -11.11 -9.39 13.40
N SER A 43 -12.41 -9.55 13.13
CA SER A 43 -13.36 -10.45 13.80
C SER A 43 -13.88 -10.03 15.18
N ALA A 44 -14.65 -8.93 15.22
CA ALA A 44 -15.79 -8.84 16.13
C ALA A 44 -17.06 -9.28 15.39
N THR A 45 -17.86 -10.15 15.99
CA THR A 45 -19.09 -10.77 15.45
C THR A 45 -20.19 -9.77 15.08
N THR A 46 -19.98 -8.49 15.36
CA THR A 46 -20.69 -7.34 14.81
C THR A 46 -19.67 -6.23 14.50
N CYS A 47 -19.40 -5.98 13.23
CA CYS A 47 -18.59 -4.85 12.80
C CYS A 47 -19.41 -3.57 13.00
N GLN A 48 -19.08 -2.78 14.02
CA GLN A 48 -19.70 -1.47 14.22
C GLN A 48 -19.01 -0.46 13.27
N PRO A 49 -19.76 0.34 12.51
CA PRO A 49 -19.18 1.40 11.69
C PRO A 49 -18.30 2.33 12.53
N TRP A 50 -17.22 2.85 11.93
CA TRP A 50 -16.39 3.83 12.61
C TRP A 50 -17.13 5.16 12.82
N SER A 51 -16.73 5.90 13.86
CA SER A 51 -17.17 7.28 14.04
C SER A 51 -16.73 8.15 12.87
N ARG A 52 -17.46 9.24 12.63
CA ARG A 52 -17.18 10.17 11.55
C ARG A 52 -15.75 10.73 11.65
N GLU A 53 -15.31 11.07 12.85
CA GLU A 53 -13.99 11.64 13.13
C GLU A 53 -12.88 10.65 12.79
N ARG A 54 -13.09 9.36 13.13
CA ARG A 54 -12.15 8.29 12.81
C ARG A 54 -12.08 8.04 11.30
N VAL A 55 -13.21 8.08 10.60
CA VAL A 55 -13.25 7.96 9.13
C VAL A 55 -12.50 9.13 8.49
N ILE A 56 -12.71 10.37 8.95
CA ILE A 56 -12.00 11.56 8.43
C ILE A 56 -10.50 11.43 8.65
N GLU A 57 -10.07 10.99 9.83
CA GLU A 57 -8.64 10.85 10.13
C GLU A 57 -7.98 9.79 9.23
N TRP A 58 -8.61 8.61 9.10
CA TRP A 58 -8.13 7.56 8.18
C TRP A 58 -8.13 8.03 6.72
N LEU A 59 -9.21 8.68 6.29
CA LEU A 59 -9.34 9.17 4.92
C LEU A 59 -8.32 10.27 4.60
N SER A 60 -7.98 11.11 5.59
CA SER A 60 -6.94 12.13 5.44
C SER A 60 -5.58 11.48 5.22
N PHE A 61 -5.24 10.45 6.00
CA PHE A 61 -4.04 9.65 5.80
C PHE A 61 -4.03 8.98 4.42
N GLN A 62 -5.11 8.30 4.03
CA GLN A 62 -5.14 7.60 2.75
C GLN A 62 -5.02 8.58 1.58
N THR A 63 -5.75 9.70 1.62
CA THR A 63 -5.67 10.74 0.59
C THR A 63 -4.27 11.32 0.49
N TYR A 64 -3.60 11.54 1.62
CA TYR A 64 -2.20 11.97 1.64
C TYR A 64 -1.27 10.91 1.02
N TYR A 65 -1.49 9.63 1.32
CA TYR A 65 -0.68 8.53 0.78
C TYR A 65 -0.76 8.49 -0.76
N GLU A 66 -1.96 8.49 -1.34
CA GLU A 66 -2.12 8.46 -2.81
C GLU A 66 -1.47 9.69 -3.45
N TYR A 67 -1.61 10.86 -2.82
CA TYR A 67 -0.95 12.07 -3.30
C TYR A 67 0.58 11.92 -3.31
N GLN A 68 1.17 11.35 -2.26
CA GLN A 68 2.61 11.11 -2.21
C GLN A 68 3.04 10.04 -3.24
N ALA A 69 2.23 9.01 -3.48
CA ALA A 69 2.50 7.99 -4.48
C ALA A 69 2.67 8.57 -5.88
N ILE A 70 1.81 9.51 -6.26
CA ILE A 70 1.98 10.30 -7.49
C ILE A 70 3.37 10.95 -7.53
N LEU A 71 3.82 11.57 -6.44
CA LEU A 71 5.06 12.34 -6.40
C LEU A 71 6.31 11.46 -6.47
N PHE A 72 6.44 10.46 -5.58
CA PHE A 72 7.65 9.64 -5.54
C PHE A 72 7.75 8.73 -6.77
N ILE A 73 6.64 8.22 -7.31
CA ILE A 73 6.69 7.40 -8.54
C ILE A 73 7.07 8.28 -9.73
N SER A 74 6.55 9.51 -9.81
CA SER A 74 6.95 10.48 -10.84
C SER A 74 8.45 10.79 -10.80
N GLN A 75 9.04 10.90 -9.61
CA GLN A 75 10.48 11.10 -9.44
C GLN A 75 11.30 9.93 -9.99
N TRP A 76 10.79 8.70 -9.89
CA TRP A 76 11.48 7.50 -10.35
C TRP A 76 11.59 7.40 -11.87
N LEU A 77 10.62 7.96 -12.62
CA LEU A 77 10.52 7.77 -14.08
C LEU A 77 11.81 8.10 -14.83
N GLN A 78 12.45 9.23 -14.49
CA GLN A 78 13.67 9.68 -15.19
C GLN A 78 14.87 8.74 -15.03
N SER A 79 14.87 7.91 -13.99
CA SER A 79 15.97 6.98 -13.67
C SER A 79 15.55 5.51 -13.77
N THR A 80 14.45 5.22 -14.47
CA THR A 80 13.97 3.86 -14.72
C THR A 80 14.34 3.45 -16.16
N PRO A 81 15.42 2.67 -16.36
CA PRO A 81 15.87 2.29 -17.70
C PRO A 81 15.03 1.17 -18.34
N GLU A 82 14.31 0.37 -17.55
CA GLU A 82 13.45 -0.70 -18.04
C GLU A 82 12.18 -0.11 -18.67
N LEU A 83 12.10 -0.09 -20.01
CA LEU A 83 11.00 0.55 -20.74
C LEU A 83 9.61 0.00 -20.37
N ASP A 84 9.48 -1.30 -20.13
CA ASP A 84 8.23 -1.89 -19.68
C ASP A 84 7.88 -1.51 -18.25
N ALA A 85 8.86 -1.39 -17.35
CA ALA A 85 8.63 -0.84 -16.01
C ALA A 85 8.19 0.63 -16.09
N LEU A 86 8.87 1.44 -16.91
CA LEU A 86 8.53 2.86 -17.09
C LEU A 86 7.09 3.05 -17.57
N VAL A 87 6.64 2.28 -18.57
CA VAL A 87 5.26 2.37 -19.07
C VAL A 87 4.25 1.95 -18.00
N LEU A 88 4.53 0.89 -17.25
CA LEU A 88 3.62 0.42 -16.19
C LEU A 88 3.58 1.38 -15.00
N LEU A 89 4.70 2.03 -14.66
CA LEU A 89 4.74 3.08 -13.63
C LEU A 89 3.95 4.33 -14.06
N CYS A 90 3.94 4.68 -15.35
CA CYS A 90 3.06 5.75 -15.85
C CYS A 90 1.58 5.41 -15.67
N GLN A 91 1.18 4.15 -15.91
CA GLN A 91 -0.19 3.71 -15.61
C GLN A 91 -0.48 3.83 -14.12
N GLN A 92 0.43 3.34 -13.27
CA GLN A 92 0.25 3.45 -11.82
C GLN A 92 0.10 4.92 -11.39
N ILE A 93 0.89 5.87 -11.90
CA ILE A 93 0.71 7.30 -11.60
C ILE A 93 -0.70 7.81 -11.96
N GLU A 94 -1.26 7.36 -13.09
CA GLU A 94 -2.63 7.70 -13.46
C GLU A 94 -3.64 7.11 -12.45
N ASP A 95 -3.44 5.85 -12.06
CA ASP A 95 -4.28 5.15 -11.09
C ASP A 95 -4.23 5.86 -9.72
N GLU A 96 -3.03 6.18 -9.19
CA GLU A 96 -2.87 6.94 -7.93
C GLU A 96 -3.51 8.33 -8.02
N GLY A 97 -3.39 8.99 -9.18
CA GLY A 97 -4.05 10.27 -9.45
C GLY A 97 -5.57 10.20 -9.34
N ASN A 98 -6.14 9.11 -9.85
CA ASN A 98 -7.56 8.83 -9.75
C ASN A 98 -7.98 8.49 -8.31
N HIS A 99 -7.17 7.70 -7.59
CA HIS A 99 -7.43 7.33 -6.18
C HIS A 99 -7.44 8.56 -5.29
N PHE A 100 -6.40 9.40 -5.39
CA PHE A 100 -6.33 10.70 -4.73
C PHE A 100 -7.57 11.54 -5.01
N HIS A 101 -7.97 11.65 -6.27
CA HIS A 101 -9.13 12.45 -6.66
C HIS A 101 -10.42 11.97 -5.97
N TRP A 102 -10.70 10.67 -6.01
CA TRP A 102 -11.93 10.12 -5.41
C TRP A 102 -11.93 10.22 -3.88
N LEU A 103 -10.80 9.96 -3.24
CA LEU A 103 -10.68 10.04 -1.78
C LEU A 103 -10.73 11.48 -1.28
N ASN A 104 -10.07 12.42 -1.96
CA ASN A 104 -10.13 13.84 -1.61
C ASN A 104 -11.55 14.41 -1.77
N GLN A 105 -12.29 13.97 -2.80
CA GLN A 105 -13.71 14.34 -2.93
C GLN A 105 -14.54 13.88 -1.73
N HIS A 106 -14.34 12.64 -1.25
CA HIS A 106 -14.99 12.15 -0.03
C HIS A 106 -14.59 12.98 1.19
N LEU A 107 -13.29 13.31 1.32
CA LEU A 107 -12.78 14.10 2.44
C LEU A 107 -13.44 15.49 2.49
N GLU A 108 -13.55 16.14 1.33
CA GLU A 108 -14.21 17.45 1.17
C GLU A 108 -15.73 17.38 1.44
N GLN A 109 -16.41 16.33 0.99
CA GLN A 109 -17.82 16.10 1.29
C GLN A 109 -18.06 15.88 2.78
N MET A 110 -17.09 15.26 3.46
CA MET A 110 -17.07 15.15 4.91
C MET A 110 -16.63 16.46 5.60
N GLY A 111 -16.37 17.55 4.88
CA GLY A 111 -16.06 18.87 5.46
C GLY A 111 -14.64 18.99 6.01
N ALA A 112 -13.73 18.09 5.64
CA ALA A 112 -12.31 18.17 5.94
C ALA A 112 -11.52 18.53 4.68
N LYS A 113 -10.27 18.98 4.86
CA LYS A 113 -9.37 19.32 3.76
C LYS A 113 -8.00 18.73 4.04
N LEU A 114 -7.39 18.14 3.01
CA LEU A 114 -6.05 17.58 3.13
C LEU A 114 -5.02 18.64 3.59
N ALA A 115 -5.15 19.88 3.13
CA ALA A 115 -4.25 20.99 3.49
C ALA A 115 -4.21 21.30 5.01
N ASP A 116 -5.26 20.93 5.75
CA ASP A 116 -5.35 21.13 7.19
C ASP A 116 -4.81 19.93 7.98
N TRP A 117 -4.53 18.81 7.32
CA TRP A 117 -3.99 17.60 7.93
C TRP A 117 -2.47 17.56 7.83
N GLN A 118 -1.81 16.98 8.83
CA GLN A 118 -0.37 16.84 8.87
C GLN A 118 0.01 15.37 9.14
N PRO A 119 0.93 14.80 8.34
CA PRO A 119 1.40 13.45 8.56
C PRO A 119 2.17 13.34 9.88
N LEU A 120 2.10 12.15 10.49
CA LEU A 120 2.98 11.82 11.61
C LEU A 120 4.43 11.69 11.11
N PRO A 121 5.44 11.99 11.95
CA PRO A 121 6.85 11.83 11.56
C PRO A 121 7.17 10.44 11.02
N GLU A 122 6.59 9.38 11.60
CA GLU A 122 6.78 8.00 11.15
C GLU A 122 6.21 7.76 9.74
N ILE A 123 5.15 8.47 9.36
CA ILE A 123 4.57 8.43 8.00
C ILE A 123 5.49 9.19 7.04
N VAL A 124 6.07 10.32 7.44
CA VAL A 124 7.04 11.08 6.62
C VAL A 124 8.32 10.27 6.39
N ASP A 125 8.84 9.61 7.43
CA ASP A 125 10.02 8.73 7.34
C ASP A 125 9.76 7.58 6.36
N TRP A 126 8.57 6.99 6.41
CA TRP A 126 8.18 5.89 5.53
C TRP A 126 7.90 6.37 4.09
N VAL A 127 6.96 7.28 3.90
CA VAL A 127 6.37 7.57 2.59
C VAL A 127 7.22 8.57 1.81
N GLU A 128 7.61 9.68 2.41
CA GLU A 128 8.39 10.71 1.71
C GLU A 128 9.87 10.34 1.67
N THR A 129 10.44 10.01 2.83
CA THR A 129 11.88 9.86 2.97
C THR A 129 12.35 8.54 2.38
N TYR A 130 11.76 7.41 2.76
CA TYR A 130 12.24 6.12 2.29
C TYR A 130 11.97 5.91 0.80
N TYR A 131 10.71 6.00 0.35
CA TYR A 131 10.39 5.80 -1.08
C TYR A 131 11.06 6.83 -2.01
N GLY A 132 11.18 8.09 -1.58
CA GLY A 132 11.81 9.15 -2.36
C GLY A 132 13.32 8.96 -2.60
N ASN A 133 14.00 8.13 -1.81
CA ASN A 133 15.46 7.94 -1.86
C ASN A 133 15.91 6.57 -2.39
N LEU A 134 15.01 5.72 -2.89
CA LEU A 134 15.38 4.40 -3.40
C LEU A 134 16.18 4.49 -4.71
N PRO A 135 17.33 3.78 -4.80
CA PRO A 135 18.36 4.10 -5.78
C PRO A 135 18.07 3.61 -7.20
N ASP A 136 17.30 2.53 -7.36
CA ASP A 136 17.07 1.89 -8.65
C ASP A 136 15.69 1.22 -8.73
N THR A 137 15.29 0.82 -9.95
CA THR A 137 14.02 0.17 -10.24
C THR A 137 13.74 -1.03 -9.34
N ILE A 138 14.75 -1.87 -9.06
CA ILE A 138 14.56 -3.09 -8.25
C ILE A 138 14.26 -2.71 -6.81
N SER A 139 15.03 -1.80 -6.23
CA SER A 139 14.78 -1.30 -4.87
C SER A 139 13.39 -0.66 -4.74
N ARG A 140 12.99 0.16 -5.72
CA ARG A 140 11.68 0.84 -5.74
C ARG A 140 10.52 -0.14 -5.80
N LEU A 141 10.54 -1.07 -6.76
CA LEU A 141 9.45 -2.01 -6.94
C LEU A 141 9.41 -3.09 -5.85
N ALA A 142 10.55 -3.44 -5.24
CA ALA A 142 10.54 -4.34 -4.10
C ALA A 142 9.95 -3.68 -2.84
N ALA A 143 10.29 -2.42 -2.59
CA ALA A 143 9.75 -1.68 -1.46
C ALA A 143 8.28 -1.28 -1.67
N HIS A 144 7.96 -0.61 -2.76
CA HIS A 144 6.62 -0.09 -2.98
C HIS A 144 5.69 -1.18 -3.54
N ASN A 145 5.93 -1.61 -4.78
CA ASN A 145 5.00 -2.48 -5.48
C ASN A 145 4.82 -3.87 -4.85
N LEU A 146 5.89 -4.45 -4.30
CA LEU A 146 5.79 -5.77 -3.66
C LEU A 146 5.38 -5.64 -2.19
N ALA A 147 6.08 -4.83 -1.40
CA ALA A 147 5.77 -4.68 0.02
C ALA A 147 4.60 -3.71 0.27
N GLY A 148 4.72 -2.43 -0.07
CA GLY A 148 3.66 -1.43 0.12
C GLY A 148 2.27 -1.87 -0.38
N GLU A 149 2.15 -2.25 -1.66
CA GLU A 149 0.84 -2.59 -2.26
C GLU A 149 0.19 -3.84 -1.65
N SER A 150 1.00 -4.84 -1.28
CA SER A 150 0.47 -6.01 -0.59
C SER A 150 -0.04 -5.64 0.82
N GLY A 151 0.62 -4.69 1.49
CA GLY A 151 0.18 -4.11 2.76
C GLY A 151 -1.12 -3.33 2.61
N ALA A 152 -1.22 -2.47 1.58
CA ALA A 152 -2.41 -1.71 1.24
C ALA A 152 -3.61 -2.61 0.93
N CYS A 153 -3.43 -3.60 0.04
CA CYS A 153 -4.47 -4.59 -0.29
C CYS A 153 -5.02 -5.30 0.96
N ARG A 154 -4.11 -5.76 1.85
CA ARG A 154 -4.48 -6.43 3.10
C ARG A 154 -5.23 -5.48 4.04
N SER A 155 -4.77 -4.23 4.15
CA SER A 155 -5.35 -3.21 5.02
C SER A 155 -6.74 -2.80 4.53
N PHE A 156 -6.91 -2.54 3.23
CA PHE A 156 -8.21 -2.19 2.65
C PHE A 156 -9.25 -3.29 2.88
N ALA A 157 -8.85 -4.56 2.72
CA ALA A 157 -9.74 -5.68 2.99
C ALA A 157 -10.19 -5.74 4.47
N SER A 158 -9.30 -5.41 5.41
CA SER A 158 -9.63 -5.46 6.85
C SER A 158 -10.50 -4.28 7.31
N ILE A 159 -10.29 -3.08 6.75
CA ILE A 159 -11.02 -1.87 7.16
C ILE A 159 -12.37 -1.71 6.44
N ALA A 160 -12.54 -2.25 5.23
CA ALA A 160 -13.72 -1.99 4.39
C ALA A 160 -15.06 -2.20 5.14
N PRO A 161 -15.24 -3.23 5.99
CA PRO A 161 -16.48 -3.41 6.74
C PRO A 161 -16.85 -2.26 7.70
N TYR A 162 -15.86 -1.45 8.13
CA TYR A 162 -16.04 -0.35 9.08
C TYR A 162 -16.36 1.00 8.41
N LEU A 163 -16.14 1.09 7.10
CA LEU A 163 -16.29 2.34 6.33
C LEU A 163 -17.77 2.57 5.93
N PRO A 164 -18.19 3.84 5.73
CA PRO A 164 -19.48 4.17 5.12
C PRO A 164 -19.66 3.53 3.72
N GLU A 165 -20.91 3.25 3.33
CA GLU A 165 -21.22 2.48 2.10
C GLU A 165 -20.68 3.12 0.81
N ASP A 166 -20.74 4.44 0.72
CA ASP A 166 -20.22 5.24 -0.38
C ASP A 166 -18.69 5.13 -0.48
N LEU A 167 -17.99 5.22 0.65
CA LEU A 167 -16.55 5.02 0.69
C LEU A 167 -16.16 3.56 0.38
N GLN A 168 -16.94 2.57 0.83
CA GLN A 168 -16.75 1.17 0.42
C GLN A 168 -16.88 0.98 -1.10
N LYS A 169 -17.78 1.72 -1.77
CA LYS A 169 -17.87 1.69 -3.25
C LYS A 169 -16.60 2.24 -3.88
N THR A 170 -16.04 3.32 -3.34
CA THR A 170 -14.73 3.85 -3.77
C THR A 170 -13.61 2.84 -3.55
N MET A 171 -13.54 2.19 -2.38
CA MET A 171 -12.51 1.16 -2.12
C MET A 171 -12.61 -0.02 -3.10
N ARG A 172 -13.84 -0.45 -3.46
CA ARG A 172 -14.04 -1.49 -4.49
C ARG A 172 -13.58 -1.06 -5.89
N ARG A 173 -13.57 0.24 -6.17
CA ARG A 173 -13.07 0.82 -7.43
C ARG A 173 -11.53 0.88 -7.45
N ILE A 174 -10.91 1.18 -6.32
CA ILE A 174 -9.44 1.28 -6.15
C ILE A 174 -8.79 -0.11 -6.17
N MET A 175 -9.39 -1.11 -5.50
CA MET A 175 -8.78 -2.42 -5.28
C MET A 175 -8.25 -3.15 -6.55
N PRO A 176 -8.93 -3.14 -7.72
CA PRO A 176 -8.38 -3.73 -8.93
C PRO A 176 -7.05 -3.11 -9.39
N ASP A 177 -6.88 -1.81 -9.17
CA ASP A 177 -5.68 -1.05 -9.53
C ASP A 177 -4.53 -1.44 -8.59
N GLU A 178 -4.79 -1.57 -7.28
CA GLU A 178 -3.77 -2.07 -6.32
C GLU A 178 -3.29 -3.48 -6.63
N GLN A 179 -4.21 -4.34 -7.05
CA GLN A 179 -3.85 -5.68 -7.52
C GLN A 179 -3.00 -5.62 -8.80
N PHE A 180 -3.23 -4.62 -9.66
CA PHE A 180 -2.37 -4.37 -10.81
C PHE A 180 -0.99 -3.85 -10.37
N HIS A 181 -0.91 -2.91 -9.43
CA HIS A 181 0.35 -2.39 -8.88
C HIS A 181 1.22 -3.50 -8.27
N LEU A 182 0.59 -4.44 -7.55
CA LEU A 182 1.27 -5.62 -7.02
C LEU A 182 1.76 -6.56 -8.13
N ARG A 183 0.92 -6.83 -9.15
CA ARG A 183 1.32 -7.64 -10.32
C ARG A 183 2.44 -6.99 -11.12
N LEU A 184 2.48 -5.67 -11.23
CA LEU A 184 3.58 -4.91 -11.83
C LEU A 184 4.89 -5.24 -11.11
N GLY A 185 4.92 -5.11 -9.78
CA GLY A 185 6.09 -5.43 -8.96
C GLY A 185 6.57 -6.86 -9.18
N ARG A 186 5.66 -7.83 -9.07
CA ARG A 186 5.96 -9.26 -9.31
C ARG A 186 6.55 -9.50 -10.69
N ARG A 187 5.96 -8.91 -11.74
CA ARG A 187 6.39 -9.06 -13.13
C ARG A 187 7.78 -8.52 -13.38
N ILE A 188 8.04 -7.27 -12.99
CA ILE A 188 9.31 -6.59 -13.28
C ILE A 188 10.43 -7.19 -12.44
N LEU A 189 10.21 -7.45 -11.16
CA LEU A 189 11.22 -8.10 -10.31
C LEU A 189 11.57 -9.49 -10.84
N SER A 190 10.59 -10.30 -11.24
CA SER A 190 10.86 -11.64 -11.81
C SER A 190 11.71 -11.60 -13.06
N LYS A 191 11.61 -10.52 -13.85
CA LYS A 191 12.32 -10.37 -15.13
C LYS A 191 13.71 -9.78 -14.97
N TYR A 192 13.89 -8.76 -14.13
CA TYR A 192 15.11 -7.95 -14.10
C TYR A 192 15.99 -8.15 -12.85
N CYS A 193 15.46 -8.75 -11.79
CA CYS A 193 16.23 -9.08 -10.59
C CYS A 193 16.89 -10.46 -10.76
N VAL A 194 18.02 -10.49 -11.46
CA VAL A 194 18.65 -11.73 -11.95
C VAL A 194 19.89 -12.11 -11.14
N THR A 195 20.66 -11.14 -10.63
CA THR A 195 21.86 -11.42 -9.81
C THR A 195 21.50 -11.62 -8.34
N ASP A 196 22.40 -12.25 -7.60
CA ASP A 196 22.19 -12.50 -6.17
C ASP A 196 22.28 -11.21 -5.35
N GLU A 197 23.11 -10.25 -5.78
CA GLU A 197 23.18 -8.91 -5.17
C GLU A 197 21.86 -8.15 -5.38
N GLN A 198 21.26 -8.25 -6.58
CA GLN A 198 19.96 -7.65 -6.85
C GLN A 198 18.87 -8.27 -5.95
N LYS A 199 18.84 -9.60 -5.82
CA LYS A 199 17.85 -10.30 -4.97
C LYS A 199 18.02 -9.95 -3.50
N ALA A 200 19.26 -9.90 -3.01
CA ALA A 200 19.57 -9.52 -1.63
C ALA A 200 19.10 -8.10 -1.33
N ARG A 201 19.39 -7.15 -2.23
CA ARG A 201 18.93 -5.76 -2.11
C ARG A 201 17.42 -5.63 -2.21
N ALA A 202 16.77 -6.33 -3.13
CA ALA A 202 15.30 -6.35 -3.25
C ALA A 202 14.67 -6.80 -1.93
N ARG A 203 15.15 -7.91 -1.36
CA ARG A 203 14.70 -8.42 -0.07
C ARG A 203 14.94 -7.40 1.05
N GLN A 204 16.13 -6.83 1.13
CA GLN A 204 16.46 -5.82 2.14
C GLN A 204 15.50 -4.62 2.06
N CYS A 205 15.26 -4.08 0.87
CA CYS A 205 14.37 -2.94 0.68
C CYS A 205 12.92 -3.27 1.07
N ALA A 206 12.42 -4.44 0.66
CA ALA A 206 11.07 -4.91 1.01
C ALA A 206 10.89 -5.07 2.52
N LEU A 207 11.87 -5.65 3.22
CA LEU A 207 11.80 -5.85 4.67
C LEU A 207 11.94 -4.52 5.42
N GLU A 208 12.88 -3.66 5.02
CA GLU A 208 13.08 -2.36 5.66
C GLU A 208 11.80 -1.51 5.60
N VAL A 209 11.17 -1.41 4.43
CA VAL A 209 9.91 -0.65 4.33
C VAL A 209 8.80 -1.27 5.16
N SER A 210 8.73 -2.61 5.27
CA SER A 210 7.72 -3.25 6.11
C SER A 210 7.88 -2.90 7.61
N HIS A 211 9.11 -2.69 8.07
CA HIS A 211 9.38 -2.18 9.41
C HIS A 211 8.96 -0.71 9.57
N LEU A 212 9.23 0.13 8.58
CA LEU A 212 8.81 1.54 8.57
C LEU A 212 7.28 1.66 8.59
N GLU A 213 6.61 0.95 7.68
CA GLU A 213 5.16 0.83 7.61
C GLU A 213 4.58 0.39 8.95
N THR A 214 5.13 -0.67 9.57
CA THR A 214 4.66 -1.15 10.89
C THR A 214 4.72 -0.05 11.95
N ARG A 215 5.84 0.69 12.04
CA ARG A 215 5.98 1.79 13.01
C ARG A 215 5.00 2.93 12.73
N ALA A 216 4.80 3.28 11.45
CA ALA A 216 3.86 4.32 11.05
C ALA A 216 2.42 3.93 11.38
N ILE A 217 2.01 2.71 11.05
CA ILE A 217 0.68 2.17 11.35
C ILE A 217 0.45 2.07 12.87
N GLN A 218 1.45 1.67 13.65
CA GLN A 218 1.38 1.70 15.12
C GLN A 218 1.16 3.10 15.67
N ALA A 219 1.93 4.09 15.18
CA ALA A 219 1.76 5.49 15.58
C ALA A 219 0.37 6.03 15.20
N PHE A 220 -0.09 5.68 13.99
CA PHE A 220 -1.40 6.08 13.51
C PHE A 220 -2.54 5.42 14.31
N ASN A 221 -2.42 4.15 14.67
CA ASN A 221 -3.39 3.47 15.54
C ASN A 221 -3.53 4.14 16.90
N ARG A 222 -2.42 4.55 17.52
CA ARG A 222 -2.46 5.33 18.78
C ARG A 222 -3.20 6.66 18.61
N LYS A 223 -3.02 7.34 17.48
CA LYS A 223 -3.76 8.57 17.14
C LYS A 223 -5.26 8.29 17.00
N LEU A 224 -5.64 7.25 16.25
CA LEU A 224 -7.05 6.86 16.07
C LEU A 224 -7.71 6.45 17.40
N ALA A 225 -7.00 5.74 18.26
CA ALA A 225 -7.50 5.33 19.57
C ALA A 225 -7.77 6.53 20.51
N ALA A 226 -7.00 7.62 20.36
CA ALA A 226 -7.23 8.85 21.10
C ALA A 226 -8.47 9.64 20.62
N ILE A 227 -8.85 9.51 19.34
CA ILE A 227 -10.05 10.13 18.76
C ILE A 227 -11.33 9.38 19.16
N ALA A 228 -11.22 8.07 19.42
CA ALA A 228 -12.35 7.21 19.78
C ALA A 228 -12.75 7.27 21.26
N ARG A 229 -12.05 8.07 22.09
CA ARG A 229 -12.39 8.35 23.50
C ARG A 229 -13.15 9.67 23.62
#